data_AF-A0A8X6G637-F1
#
_entry.id   AF-A0A8X6G637-F1
#
_cell.length_a   1.000
_cell.length_b   1.000
_cell.length_c   1.000
_cell.angle_alpha   90.00
_cell.angle_beta   90.00
_cell.angle_gamma   90.00
#
_symmetry.space_group_name_H-M   'P 1'
#
loop_
_entity.id
_entity.type
_entity.pdbx_description
1 polymer ?
#
loop_
_entity_poly.entity_id
_entity_poly.type
_entity_poly.pdbx_seq_one_letter_code
_entity_poly.pdbx_strand_id
1 'polypeptide(L)'
;MEKLEWREAFQRQPAYYLFLDFTTPMSVHNLNTICKVLQDITALSVSLKGTQRFSDLGIYALSSKMKCIFPIQSVRNNYEKFKFSIECMQNTNILLTGKETFETDQLTQSLQDAIQQYETYYQGAIQHKEEWPQLQVIFFTAQLAQKFVKCVEESLTSIELAYICQIVILRGRIFTSSFNSSGTKSDSQLRSSSQGIFDNEEKESIIRSVLHVIEIEDNSYQLESMFKCWLHDYGTDSDHLRIIVDKIVLRCDVKECLLNADSLSTASQFFLFPNTNLSQPTARVNPSSKQLCVGKVPVYTLEAISVVKKEGLCESLLFGHPFVA
;
A
#
# COMPACT_ATOMS: atom_id res chain seq x y z
N MET A 1 -14.46 -21.03 31.90
CA MET A 1 -13.96 -21.02 30.52
C MET A 1 -14.07 -19.58 30.06
N GLU A 2 -12.98 -18.82 30.11
CA GLU A 2 -13.00 -17.42 29.68
C GLU A 2 -13.38 -17.34 28.21
N LYS A 3 -14.24 -16.37 27.89
CA LYS A 3 -14.72 -16.14 26.53
C LYS A 3 -13.54 -15.58 25.73
N LEU A 4 -13.00 -16.37 24.81
CA LEU A 4 -11.94 -15.92 23.92
C LEU A 4 -12.45 -14.71 23.12
N GLU A 5 -11.79 -13.58 23.27
CA GLU A 5 -12.08 -12.37 22.50
C GLU A 5 -11.50 -12.49 21.10
N TRP A 6 -12.16 -11.85 20.13
CA TRP A 6 -11.77 -11.89 18.72
C TRP A 6 -11.76 -10.48 18.17
N ARG A 7 -10.68 -10.11 17.48
CA ARG A 7 -10.61 -8.87 16.70
C ARG A 7 -10.85 -9.17 15.23
N GLU A 8 -11.37 -8.20 14.51
CA GLU A 8 -11.56 -8.29 13.07
C GLU A 8 -10.31 -7.72 12.37
N ALA A 9 -9.55 -8.58 11.68
CA ALA A 9 -8.34 -8.17 10.98
C ALA A 9 -8.65 -7.75 9.55
N PHE A 10 -7.84 -6.81 9.03
CA PHE A 10 -7.88 -6.33 7.64
C PHE A 10 -9.19 -5.64 7.24
N GLN A 11 -9.98 -5.14 8.19
CA GLN A 11 -11.23 -4.45 7.88
C GLN A 11 -11.04 -3.07 7.25
N ARG A 12 -9.95 -2.39 7.60
CA ARG A 12 -9.67 -1.02 7.15
C ARG A 12 -8.65 -0.98 6.03
N GLN A 13 -8.56 -2.06 5.25
CA GLN A 13 -7.62 -2.11 4.13
C GLN A 13 -8.00 -1.06 3.10
N PRO A 14 -7.11 -0.11 2.78
CA PRO A 14 -7.42 0.95 1.85
C PRO A 14 -7.51 0.43 0.41
N ALA A 15 -8.22 1.16 -0.43
CA ALA A 15 -8.15 1.00 -1.87
C ALA A 15 -6.96 1.79 -2.41
N TYR A 16 -6.31 1.28 -3.46
CA TYR A 16 -5.11 1.92 -4.02
C TYR A 16 -5.32 2.33 -5.48
N TYR A 17 -4.92 3.56 -5.80
CA TYR A 17 -4.66 3.98 -7.19
C TYR A 17 -3.18 4.24 -7.39
N LEU A 18 -2.60 3.61 -8.41
CA LEU A 18 -1.23 3.85 -8.82
C LEU A 18 -1.21 4.68 -10.10
N PHE A 19 -0.46 5.77 -10.07
CA PHE A 19 -0.17 6.60 -11.22
C PHE A 19 1.31 6.43 -11.57
N LEU A 20 1.57 5.73 -12.67
CA LEU A 20 2.92 5.44 -13.15
C LEU A 20 3.32 6.48 -14.18
N ASP A 21 4.41 7.20 -13.93
CA ASP A 21 4.93 8.22 -14.82
C ASP A 21 5.79 7.63 -15.94
N PHE A 22 5.36 7.78 -17.20
CA PHE A 22 6.08 7.37 -18.41
C PHE A 22 6.77 8.56 -19.10
N THR A 23 6.84 9.73 -18.46
CA THR A 23 7.56 10.91 -19.00
C THR A 23 9.05 10.88 -18.62
N THR A 24 9.88 11.56 -19.41
CA THR A 24 11.32 11.72 -19.11
C THR A 24 11.48 12.57 -17.84
N PRO A 25 12.27 12.15 -16.82
CA PRO A 25 13.43 11.23 -16.91
C PRO A 25 13.18 9.78 -16.48
N MET A 26 11.93 9.30 -16.46
CA MET A 26 11.67 7.89 -16.13
C MET A 26 12.36 6.96 -17.12
N SER A 27 13.04 5.94 -16.60
CA SER A 27 13.73 4.92 -17.38
C SER A 27 12.85 3.68 -17.58
N VAL A 28 13.07 2.98 -18.69
CA VAL A 28 12.46 1.65 -18.93
C VAL A 28 12.79 0.68 -17.80
N HIS A 29 14.03 0.72 -17.30
CA HIS A 29 14.48 -0.14 -16.22
C HIS A 29 13.61 0.05 -14.97
N ASN A 30 13.35 1.30 -14.58
CA ASN A 30 12.55 1.62 -13.41
C ASN A 30 11.11 1.19 -13.54
N LEU A 31 10.49 1.46 -14.68
CA LEU A 31 9.12 1.02 -14.95
C LEU A 31 9.03 -0.49 -14.88
N ASN A 32 10.00 -1.21 -15.43
CA ASN A 32 10.06 -2.67 -15.33
C ASN A 32 10.26 -3.15 -13.90
N THR A 33 11.12 -2.50 -13.11
CA THR A 33 11.33 -2.82 -11.69
C THR A 33 10.05 -2.60 -10.89
N ILE A 34 9.35 -1.47 -11.08
CA ILE A 34 8.07 -1.19 -10.42
C ILE A 34 7.02 -2.23 -10.80
N CYS A 35 6.86 -2.49 -12.11
CA CYS A 35 5.93 -3.50 -12.61
C CYS A 35 6.24 -4.89 -12.05
N LYS A 36 7.52 -5.27 -11.97
CA LYS A 36 7.96 -6.57 -11.46
C LYS A 36 7.66 -6.72 -9.98
N VAL A 37 8.05 -5.75 -9.16
CA VAL A 37 7.80 -5.80 -7.71
C VAL A 37 6.30 -5.81 -7.42
N LEU A 38 5.53 -4.97 -8.14
CA LEU A 38 4.07 -4.93 -8.01
C LEU A 38 3.44 -6.28 -8.41
N GLN A 39 3.91 -6.90 -9.49
CA GLN A 39 3.48 -8.22 -9.91
C GLN A 39 3.81 -9.30 -8.87
N ASP A 40 5.00 -9.27 -8.27
CA ASP A 40 5.42 -10.24 -7.26
C ASP A 40 4.59 -10.12 -5.97
N ILE A 41 4.36 -8.90 -5.48
CA ILE A 41 3.59 -8.67 -4.27
C ILE A 41 2.11 -9.00 -4.48
N THR A 42 1.55 -8.66 -5.63
CA THR A 42 0.16 -9.03 -5.95
C THR A 42 0.02 -10.54 -6.13
N ALA A 43 0.96 -11.21 -6.81
CA ALA A 43 0.99 -12.67 -6.90
C ALA A 43 1.02 -13.32 -5.52
N LEU A 44 1.90 -12.83 -4.64
CA LEU A 44 1.98 -13.27 -3.25
C LEU A 44 0.63 -13.05 -2.56
N SER A 45 0.09 -11.83 -2.59
CA SER A 45 -1.17 -11.50 -1.92
C SER A 45 -2.34 -12.37 -2.37
N VAL A 46 -2.42 -12.71 -3.67
CA VAL A 46 -3.49 -13.57 -4.20
C VAL A 46 -3.31 -15.02 -3.78
N SER A 47 -2.06 -15.47 -3.57
CA SER A 47 -1.73 -16.82 -3.12
C SER A 47 -1.94 -17.06 -1.62
N LEU A 48 -1.99 -16.00 -0.81
CA LEU A 48 -2.20 -16.10 0.63
C LEU A 48 -3.63 -16.58 0.95
N LYS A 49 -3.72 -17.60 1.82
CA LYS A 49 -5.01 -18.07 2.36
C LYS A 49 -5.60 -17.04 3.33
N GLY A 50 -6.92 -17.11 3.51
CA GLY A 50 -7.65 -16.27 4.44
C GLY A 50 -8.19 -14.98 3.85
N THR A 51 -8.47 -14.01 4.73
CA THR A 51 -9.04 -12.71 4.40
C THR A 51 -8.14 -11.94 3.47
N GLN A 52 -8.77 -11.17 2.58
CA GLN A 52 -8.06 -10.39 1.59
C GLN A 52 -7.27 -9.27 2.28
N ARG A 53 -5.94 -9.40 2.26
CA ARG A 53 -5.01 -8.42 2.85
C ARG A 53 -4.83 -7.18 1.97
N PHE A 54 -5.03 -7.36 0.67
CA PHE A 54 -4.91 -6.33 -0.35
C PHE A 54 -6.21 -6.32 -1.17
N SER A 55 -7.05 -5.32 -0.96
CA SER A 55 -8.44 -5.28 -1.41
C SER A 55 -8.55 -4.94 -2.91
N ASP A 56 -8.31 -3.68 -3.28
CA ASP A 56 -8.66 -3.17 -4.60
C ASP A 56 -7.58 -2.23 -5.14
N LEU A 57 -7.27 -2.38 -6.43
CA LEU A 57 -6.21 -1.66 -7.12
C LEU A 57 -6.71 -1.08 -8.44
N GLY A 58 -6.36 0.16 -8.73
CA GLY A 58 -6.43 0.75 -10.06
C GLY A 58 -5.06 1.29 -10.50
N ILE A 59 -4.82 1.36 -11.81
CA ILE A 59 -3.56 1.82 -12.39
C ILE A 59 -3.82 2.77 -13.56
N TYR A 60 -3.18 3.93 -13.50
CA TYR A 60 -3.06 4.91 -14.58
C TYR A 60 -1.62 5.00 -15.08
N ALA A 61 -1.48 5.17 -16.39
CA ALA A 61 -0.24 5.59 -17.01
C ALA A 61 -0.29 7.10 -17.28
N LEU A 62 0.66 7.84 -16.71
CA LEU A 62 0.87 9.25 -16.98
C LEU A 62 1.84 9.39 -18.15
N SER A 63 1.44 10.07 -19.21
CA SER A 63 2.29 10.35 -20.37
C SER A 63 1.82 11.67 -21.01
N SER A 64 2.04 11.85 -22.32
CA SER A 64 1.38 12.93 -23.08
C SER A 64 -0.15 12.85 -23.05
N LYS A 65 -0.71 11.68 -22.74
CA LYS A 65 -2.13 11.45 -22.43
C LYS A 65 -2.23 10.56 -21.19
N MET A 66 -3.12 10.90 -20.27
CA MET A 66 -3.45 10.04 -19.14
C MET A 66 -4.32 8.88 -19.61
N LYS A 67 -3.97 7.65 -19.23
CA LYS A 67 -4.73 6.46 -19.61
C LYS A 67 -4.93 5.55 -18.41
N CYS A 68 -6.19 5.19 -18.13
CA CYS A 68 -6.51 4.10 -17.22
C CYS A 68 -6.09 2.77 -17.87
N ILE A 69 -5.15 2.06 -17.25
CA ILE A 69 -4.62 0.77 -17.71
C ILE A 69 -5.33 -0.39 -17.03
N PHE A 70 -5.70 -0.19 -15.77
CA PHE A 70 -6.43 -1.15 -14.96
C PHE A 70 -7.43 -0.37 -14.10
N PRO A 71 -8.75 -0.44 -14.39
CA PRO A 71 -9.74 0.23 -13.55
C PRO A 71 -9.74 -0.39 -12.15
N ILE A 72 -10.20 0.38 -11.15
CA ILE A 72 -10.29 -0.09 -9.77
C ILE A 72 -11.12 -1.38 -9.70
N GLN A 73 -10.50 -2.45 -9.20
CA GLN A 73 -11.16 -3.73 -8.98
C GLN A 73 -10.33 -4.63 -8.06
N SER A 74 -10.99 -5.66 -7.52
CA SER A 74 -10.32 -6.66 -6.70
C SER A 74 -9.30 -7.45 -7.52
N VAL A 75 -8.02 -7.32 -7.14
CA VAL A 75 -6.91 -8.01 -7.81
C VAL A 75 -6.99 -9.52 -7.61
N ARG A 76 -7.48 -9.98 -6.44
CA ARG A 76 -7.68 -11.40 -6.17
C ARG A 76 -8.61 -12.07 -7.17
N ASN A 77 -9.68 -11.38 -7.54
CA ASN A 77 -10.69 -11.92 -8.47
C ASN A 77 -10.33 -11.67 -9.95
N ASN A 78 -9.39 -10.76 -10.22
CA ASN A 78 -9.04 -10.33 -11.57
C ASN A 78 -7.53 -10.44 -11.86
N TYR A 79 -6.83 -11.36 -11.19
CA TYR A 79 -5.37 -11.43 -11.25
C TYR A 79 -4.83 -11.66 -12.67
N GLU A 80 -5.46 -12.50 -13.49
CA GLU A 80 -5.04 -12.70 -14.88
C GLU A 80 -5.16 -11.43 -15.73
N LYS A 81 -6.23 -10.64 -15.53
CA LYS A 81 -6.39 -9.35 -16.21
C LYS A 81 -5.34 -8.36 -15.73
N PHE A 82 -5.09 -8.33 -14.42
CA PHE A 82 -4.05 -7.49 -13.82
C PHE A 82 -2.68 -7.82 -14.41
N LYS A 83 -2.31 -9.11 -14.39
CA LYS A 83 -1.06 -9.61 -14.94
C LYS A 83 -0.91 -9.23 -16.42
N PHE A 84 -1.94 -9.44 -17.23
CA PHE A 84 -1.95 -9.02 -18.63
C PHE A 84 -1.76 -7.51 -18.79
N SER A 85 -2.43 -6.69 -17.98
CA SER A 85 -2.24 -5.23 -17.98
C SER A 85 -0.81 -4.82 -17.65
N ILE A 86 -0.17 -5.45 -16.65
CA ILE A 86 1.25 -5.22 -16.31
C ILE A 86 2.17 -5.63 -17.47
N GLU A 87 1.99 -6.82 -18.02
CA GLU A 87 2.79 -7.32 -19.15
C GLU A 87 2.63 -6.43 -20.39
N CYS A 88 1.42 -5.96 -20.68
CA CYS A 88 1.19 -4.98 -21.74
C CYS A 88 1.99 -3.70 -21.50
N MET A 89 1.99 -3.15 -20.28
CA MET A 89 2.79 -1.94 -19.94
C MET A 89 4.28 -2.15 -20.13
N GLN A 90 4.83 -3.27 -19.63
CA GLN A 90 6.25 -3.62 -19.80
C GLN A 90 6.64 -3.77 -21.27
N ASN A 91 5.72 -4.27 -22.10
CA ASN A 91 5.91 -4.40 -23.54
C ASN A 91 5.67 -3.08 -24.30
N THR A 92 4.93 -2.13 -23.70
CA THR A 92 4.71 -0.78 -24.26
C THR A 92 5.84 0.19 -23.91
N ASN A 93 7.09 -0.26 -23.87
CA ASN A 93 8.29 0.61 -23.84
C ASN A 93 8.32 1.69 -24.97
N ILE A 94 7.40 1.57 -25.93
CA ILE A 94 7.07 2.51 -26.99
C ILE A 94 6.31 3.77 -26.46
N LEU A 95 5.77 3.76 -25.24
CA LEU A 95 5.01 4.87 -24.63
C LEU A 95 5.87 5.90 -23.89
N LEU A 96 7.20 5.72 -23.82
CA LEU A 96 8.14 6.79 -23.45
C LEU A 96 8.16 7.86 -24.56
N THR A 97 7.02 8.51 -24.77
CA THR A 97 6.80 9.49 -25.83
C THR A 97 6.92 10.89 -25.25
N GLY A 98 8.16 11.35 -25.19
CA GLY A 98 8.54 12.62 -25.82
C GLY A 98 7.94 13.94 -25.32
N LYS A 99 7.57 14.06 -24.03
CA LYS A 99 7.53 15.37 -23.35
C LYS A 99 8.08 15.21 -21.93
N GLU A 100 8.82 16.22 -21.47
CA GLU A 100 9.36 16.29 -20.10
C GLU A 100 8.26 16.42 -19.04
N THR A 101 7.06 16.86 -19.42
CA THR A 101 6.00 17.20 -18.49
C THR A 101 4.62 16.88 -19.07
N PHE A 102 3.70 16.43 -18.22
CA PHE A 102 2.28 16.39 -18.49
C PHE A 102 1.60 17.66 -17.95
N GLU A 103 0.43 18.01 -18.49
CA GLU A 103 -0.31 19.23 -18.12
C GLU A 103 -1.13 19.03 -16.84
N THR A 104 -1.18 20.03 -15.97
CA THR A 104 -1.94 20.01 -14.71
C THR A 104 -3.40 19.65 -14.94
N ASP A 105 -4.03 20.19 -15.99
CA ASP A 105 -5.44 19.91 -16.32
C ASP A 105 -5.68 18.42 -16.61
N GLN A 106 -4.73 17.75 -17.28
CA GLN A 106 -4.84 16.33 -17.57
C GLN A 106 -4.69 15.48 -16.30
N LEU A 107 -3.81 15.88 -15.39
CA LEU A 107 -3.68 15.23 -14.09
C LEU A 107 -4.97 15.38 -13.28
N THR A 108 -5.50 16.60 -13.19
CA THR A 108 -6.77 16.90 -12.52
C THR A 108 -7.90 16.03 -13.04
N GLN A 109 -8.06 15.96 -14.36
CA GLN A 109 -9.11 15.15 -14.99
C GLN A 109 -8.94 13.65 -14.69
N SER A 110 -7.70 13.15 -14.68
CA SER A 110 -7.43 11.73 -14.38
C SER A 110 -7.66 11.38 -12.91
N LEU A 111 -7.39 12.30 -11.99
CA LEU A 111 -7.69 12.14 -10.57
C LEU A 111 -9.20 12.15 -10.33
N GLN A 112 -9.93 13.06 -10.98
CA GLN A 112 -11.40 13.09 -10.92
C GLN A 112 -12.01 11.79 -11.48
N ASP A 113 -11.51 11.28 -12.61
CA ASP A 113 -11.93 10.00 -13.19
C ASP A 113 -11.62 8.82 -12.25
N ALA A 114 -10.44 8.79 -11.62
CA ALA A 114 -10.08 7.79 -10.63
C ALA A 114 -11.03 7.80 -9.42
N ILE A 115 -11.31 8.98 -8.86
CA ILE A 115 -12.24 9.13 -7.74
C ILE A 115 -13.65 8.68 -8.15
N GLN A 116 -14.13 9.12 -9.32
CA GLN A 116 -15.44 8.73 -9.83
C GLN A 116 -15.56 7.21 -10.04
N GLN A 117 -14.52 6.57 -10.57
CA GLN A 117 -14.48 5.11 -10.70
C GLN A 117 -14.50 4.42 -9.34
N TYR A 118 -13.76 4.92 -8.35
CA TYR A 118 -13.78 4.43 -6.98
C TYR A 118 -15.17 4.57 -6.34
N GLU A 119 -15.81 5.75 -6.46
CA GLU A 119 -17.14 5.97 -5.92
C GLU A 119 -18.15 5.01 -6.57
N THR A 120 -18.10 4.88 -7.90
CA THR A 120 -18.99 3.97 -8.65
C THR A 120 -18.79 2.51 -8.24
N TYR A 121 -17.54 2.09 -8.03
CA TYR A 121 -17.20 0.72 -7.63
C TYR A 121 -17.77 0.39 -6.25
N TYR A 122 -17.61 1.26 -5.26
CA TYR A 122 -18.08 1.00 -3.91
C TYR A 122 -19.55 1.33 -3.69
N GLN A 123 -20.12 2.30 -4.39
CA GLN A 123 -21.55 2.59 -4.32
C GLN A 123 -22.41 1.39 -4.75
N GLY A 124 -21.91 0.58 -5.68
CA GLY A 124 -22.56 -0.68 -6.07
C GLY A 124 -22.44 -1.82 -5.05
N ALA A 125 -21.47 -1.74 -4.13
CA ALA A 125 -21.11 -2.83 -3.21
C ALA A 125 -21.42 -2.55 -1.73
N ILE A 126 -21.30 -1.30 -1.29
CA ILE A 126 -21.41 -0.84 0.10
C ILE A 126 -22.34 0.37 0.15
N GLN A 127 -23.47 0.23 0.83
CA GLN A 127 -24.51 1.27 0.88
C GLN A 127 -24.09 2.50 1.70
N HIS A 128 -23.36 2.28 2.81
CA HIS A 128 -22.94 3.34 3.71
C HIS A 128 -21.54 3.85 3.32
N LYS A 129 -21.44 5.14 2.97
CA LYS A 129 -20.16 5.77 2.59
C LYS A 129 -19.10 5.72 3.69
N GLU A 130 -19.53 5.71 4.95
CA GLU A 130 -18.64 5.64 6.13
C GLU A 130 -17.89 4.29 6.23
N GLU A 131 -18.42 3.26 5.59
CA GLU A 131 -17.81 1.92 5.53
C GLU A 131 -16.90 1.75 4.30
N TRP A 132 -16.81 2.77 3.44
CA TRP A 132 -15.97 2.67 2.25
C TRP A 132 -14.49 2.66 2.64
N PRO A 133 -13.68 1.80 2.00
CA PRO A 133 -12.24 1.80 2.20
C PRO A 133 -11.63 3.16 1.87
N GLN A 134 -10.77 3.68 2.74
CA GLN A 134 -10.01 4.89 2.47
C GLN A 134 -9.22 4.77 1.16
N LEU A 135 -9.16 5.84 0.37
CA LEU A 135 -8.41 5.85 -0.89
C LEU A 135 -6.99 6.35 -0.68
N GLN A 136 -6.01 5.56 -1.11
CA GLN A 136 -4.61 5.99 -1.22
C GLN A 136 -4.22 6.14 -2.68
N VAL A 137 -3.68 7.30 -3.03
CA VAL A 137 -3.21 7.61 -4.38
C VAL A 137 -1.70 7.69 -4.37
N ILE A 138 -1.04 6.90 -5.22
CA ILE A 138 0.41 6.74 -5.18
C ILE A 138 0.97 7.04 -6.56
N PHE A 139 1.87 8.02 -6.61
CA PHE A 139 2.54 8.47 -7.81
C PHE A 139 3.96 7.89 -7.85
N PHE A 140 4.30 7.20 -8.93
CA PHE A 140 5.67 6.82 -9.23
C PHE A 140 6.22 7.76 -10.29
N THR A 141 7.15 8.64 -9.92
CA THR A 141 7.69 9.64 -10.84
C THR A 141 9.20 9.78 -10.72
N ALA A 142 9.83 10.13 -11.83
CA ALA A 142 11.24 10.51 -11.89
C ALA A 142 11.43 12.04 -11.96
N GLN A 143 10.33 12.79 -12.02
CA GLN A 143 10.34 14.24 -12.14
C GLN A 143 11.00 14.92 -10.94
N LEU A 144 11.40 16.18 -11.14
CA LEU A 144 11.84 17.03 -10.05
C LEU A 144 10.69 17.23 -9.06
N ALA A 145 10.88 16.79 -7.82
CA ALA A 145 9.84 16.77 -6.78
C ALA A 145 9.10 18.11 -6.66
N GLN A 146 9.82 19.24 -6.64
CA GLN A 146 9.22 20.57 -6.52
C GLN A 146 8.20 20.88 -7.62
N LYS A 147 8.50 20.54 -8.88
CA LYS A 147 7.60 20.79 -10.01
C LYS A 147 6.38 19.86 -9.96
N PHE A 148 6.62 18.58 -9.69
CA PHE A 148 5.57 17.57 -9.67
C PHE A 148 4.62 17.76 -8.48
N VAL A 149 5.15 18.00 -7.28
CA VAL A 149 4.38 18.33 -6.07
C VAL A 149 3.47 19.52 -6.33
N LYS A 150 4.02 20.60 -6.90
CA LYS A 150 3.20 21.79 -7.20
C LYS A 150 2.07 21.48 -8.17
N CYS A 151 2.33 20.68 -9.20
CA CYS A 151 1.31 20.23 -10.15
C CYS A 151 0.21 19.41 -9.44
N VAL A 152 0.59 18.48 -8.56
CA VAL A 152 -0.36 17.70 -7.76
C VAL A 152 -1.16 18.60 -6.80
N GLU A 153 -0.51 19.53 -6.10
CA GLU A 153 -1.17 20.50 -5.22
C GLU A 153 -2.20 21.33 -6.00
N GLU A 154 -1.81 21.89 -7.15
CA GLU A 154 -2.69 22.65 -8.04
C GLU A 154 -3.88 21.79 -8.49
N SER A 155 -3.67 20.52 -8.86
CA SER A 155 -4.77 19.62 -9.23
C SER A 155 -5.74 19.35 -8.08
N LEU A 156 -5.24 19.17 -6.85
CA LEU A 156 -6.05 18.87 -5.67
C LEU A 156 -6.90 20.04 -5.18
N THR A 157 -6.57 21.28 -5.56
CA THR A 157 -7.41 22.46 -5.23
C THR A 157 -8.84 22.34 -5.77
N SER A 158 -9.03 21.59 -6.85
CA SER A 158 -10.33 21.41 -7.51
C SER A 158 -11.05 20.12 -7.11
N ILE A 159 -10.41 19.27 -6.29
CA ILE A 159 -10.87 17.92 -5.94
C ILE A 159 -11.43 17.90 -4.50
N GLU A 160 -12.44 17.06 -4.28
CA GLU A 160 -12.96 16.74 -2.95
C GLU A 160 -12.07 15.68 -2.28
N LEU A 161 -11.40 16.06 -1.18
CA LEU A 161 -10.42 15.21 -0.50
C LEU A 161 -11.05 14.27 0.53
N ALA A 162 -12.37 14.27 0.68
CA ALA A 162 -13.08 13.54 1.74
C ALA A 162 -12.77 12.03 1.79
N TYR A 163 -12.42 11.45 0.64
CA TYR A 163 -12.11 10.02 0.51
C TYR A 163 -10.60 9.72 0.45
N ILE A 164 -9.76 10.75 0.26
CA ILE A 164 -8.32 10.59 0.07
C ILE A 164 -7.65 10.63 1.43
N CYS A 165 -7.10 9.49 1.83
CA CYS A 165 -6.36 9.39 3.08
C CYS A 165 -4.90 9.82 2.92
N GLN A 166 -4.29 9.45 1.79
CA GLN A 166 -2.87 9.72 1.58
C GLN A 166 -2.53 9.82 0.10
N ILE A 167 -1.66 10.77 -0.23
CA ILE A 167 -1.03 10.89 -1.54
C ILE A 167 0.47 10.69 -1.36
N VAL A 168 1.03 9.63 -1.94
CA VAL A 168 2.45 9.32 -1.81
C VAL A 168 3.14 9.51 -3.16
N ILE A 169 4.12 10.42 -3.21
CA ILE A 169 4.96 10.62 -4.38
C ILE A 169 6.29 9.90 -4.15
N LEU A 170 6.53 8.87 -4.95
CA LEU A 170 7.73 8.06 -4.90
C LEU A 170 8.67 8.53 -5.99
N ARG A 171 9.79 9.13 -5.56
CA ARG A 171 10.83 9.65 -6.44
C ARG A 171 12.03 8.72 -6.45
N GLY A 172 12.43 8.24 -7.62
CA GLY A 172 13.64 7.44 -7.77
C GLY A 172 14.92 8.29 -7.88
N ARG A 173 15.97 7.91 -7.15
CA ARG A 173 17.38 8.02 -7.61
C ARG A 173 17.88 6.67 -8.16
N ILE A 174 16.98 5.86 -8.70
CA ILE A 174 17.21 4.48 -9.19
C ILE A 174 17.95 4.49 -10.56
N PHE A 175 18.75 5.52 -10.81
CA PHE A 175 19.11 5.98 -12.16
C PHE A 175 20.60 6.28 -12.25
N THR A 176 21.39 5.25 -12.56
CA THR A 176 22.80 5.31 -12.97
C THR A 176 23.71 6.35 -12.27
N SER A 177 24.64 5.86 -11.45
CA SER A 177 25.90 6.55 -11.17
C SER A 177 26.74 6.64 -12.44
N SER A 178 26.62 7.71 -13.25
CA SER A 178 27.58 8.04 -14.31
C SER A 178 27.31 9.42 -14.95
N PHE A 179 27.72 10.50 -14.29
CA PHE A 179 28.83 11.39 -14.71
C PHE A 179 28.82 12.71 -13.92
N ASN A 180 30.04 13.17 -13.64
CA ASN A 180 30.39 14.35 -12.86
C ASN A 180 29.99 15.68 -13.52
N SER A 181 29.82 16.67 -12.63
CA SER A 181 30.14 18.10 -12.74
C SER A 181 29.40 18.99 -13.76
N SER A 182 28.61 19.93 -13.26
CA SER A 182 29.01 21.33 -12.99
C SER A 182 27.76 22.14 -12.56
N GLY A 183 27.86 22.93 -11.48
CA GLY A 183 27.72 24.40 -11.52
C GLY A 183 26.39 24.85 -12.14
N THR A 184 25.45 25.48 -11.43
CA THR A 184 25.58 26.85 -10.89
C THR A 184 24.40 27.23 -10.00
N LYS A 185 24.63 28.26 -9.17
CA LYS A 185 23.76 28.85 -8.16
C LYS A 185 22.58 29.68 -8.72
N SER A 186 21.62 29.89 -7.80
CA SER A 186 20.88 31.13 -7.45
C SER A 186 19.65 31.61 -8.24
N ASP A 187 18.63 31.90 -7.40
CA ASP A 187 17.65 33.01 -7.40
C ASP A 187 16.57 33.11 -8.49
N SER A 188 15.30 33.09 -8.09
CA SER A 188 14.60 34.31 -7.61
C SER A 188 13.09 34.13 -7.46
N GLN A 189 12.60 34.61 -6.31
CA GLN A 189 11.32 35.26 -6.02
C GLN A 189 10.12 35.08 -6.98
N LEU A 190 9.01 34.56 -6.46
CA LEU A 190 7.67 34.95 -6.91
C LEU A 190 6.82 35.37 -5.71
N ARG A 191 6.39 36.63 -5.76
CA ARG A 191 5.51 37.31 -4.81
C ARG A 191 4.09 36.75 -4.94
N SER A 192 3.48 36.37 -3.82
CA SER A 192 2.05 36.10 -3.74
C SER A 192 1.29 37.43 -3.60
N SER A 193 0.42 37.71 -4.58
CA SER A 193 -0.62 38.72 -4.48
C SER A 193 -1.85 38.08 -3.83
N SER A 194 -2.22 38.62 -2.68
CA SER A 194 -3.32 38.20 -1.82
C SER A 194 -4.69 38.50 -2.44
N GLN A 195 -5.60 37.53 -2.46
CA GLN A 195 -7.06 37.74 -2.38
C GLN A 195 -7.78 36.40 -2.17
N GLY A 196 -8.43 36.24 -0.99
CA GLY A 196 -9.26 35.07 -0.63
C GLY A 196 -8.71 34.23 0.54
N ILE A 197 -8.49 34.85 1.72
CA ILE A 197 -7.53 34.34 2.72
C ILE A 197 -8.06 33.26 3.68
N PHE A 198 -9.37 33.08 3.89
CA PHE A 198 -9.82 32.17 4.96
C PHE A 198 -10.13 30.73 4.54
N ASP A 199 -10.73 30.48 3.36
CA ASP A 199 -11.05 29.11 2.92
C ASP A 199 -9.87 28.41 2.22
N ASN A 200 -8.98 29.19 1.59
CA ASN A 200 -7.90 28.63 0.78
C ASN A 200 -6.71 28.17 1.63
N GLU A 201 -6.41 28.84 2.74
CA GLU A 201 -5.32 28.46 3.64
C GLU A 201 -5.59 27.12 4.36
N GLU A 202 -6.83 26.87 4.77
CA GLU A 202 -7.23 25.60 5.39
C GLU A 202 -7.14 24.45 4.39
N LYS A 203 -7.66 24.64 3.17
CA LYS A 203 -7.57 23.63 2.10
C LYS A 203 -6.13 23.35 1.69
N GLU A 204 -5.29 24.37 1.56
CA GLU A 204 -3.85 24.21 1.30
C GLU A 204 -3.15 23.45 2.45
N SER A 205 -3.52 23.72 3.70
CA SER A 205 -3.00 22.99 4.86
C SER A 205 -3.40 21.52 4.82
N ILE A 206 -4.65 21.21 4.47
CA ILE A 206 -5.13 19.82 4.31
C ILE A 206 -4.37 19.12 3.20
N ILE A 207 -4.19 19.77 2.04
CA ILE A 207 -3.42 19.22 0.91
C ILE A 207 -2.00 18.86 1.34
N ARG A 208 -1.33 19.76 2.08
CA ARG A 208 0.03 19.49 2.61
C ARG A 208 0.06 18.36 3.64
N SER A 209 -1.02 18.16 4.40
CA SER A 209 -1.11 17.08 5.38
C SER A 209 -1.28 15.69 4.75
N VAL A 210 -1.97 15.60 3.60
CA VAL A 210 -2.18 14.34 2.89
C VAL A 210 -1.04 13.99 1.92
N LEU A 211 -0.22 14.98 1.54
CA LEU A 211 0.86 14.81 0.57
C LEU A 211 2.17 14.40 1.24
N HIS A 212 2.68 13.24 0.87
CA HIS A 212 3.95 12.72 1.35
C HIS A 212 4.88 12.45 0.16
N VAL A 213 6.09 12.98 0.22
CA VAL A 213 7.13 12.70 -0.77
C VAL A 213 8.15 11.76 -0.14
N ILE A 214 8.37 10.62 -0.78
CA ILE A 214 9.34 9.61 -0.35
C ILE A 214 10.34 9.41 -1.48
N GLU A 215 11.63 9.56 -1.18
CA GLU A 215 12.70 9.23 -2.11
C GLU A 215 13.06 7.74 -1.96
N ILE A 216 13.06 7.01 -3.07
CA ILE A 216 13.45 5.60 -3.16
C ILE A 216 14.82 5.54 -3.83
N GLU A 217 15.75 4.87 -3.16
CA GLU A 217 17.10 4.62 -3.68
C GLU A 217 17.12 3.50 -4.74
N ASP A 218 18.26 3.34 -5.43
CA ASP A 218 18.48 2.34 -6.50
C ASP A 218 18.52 0.89 -6.00
N ASN A 219 17.46 0.44 -5.36
CA ASN A 219 17.27 -0.93 -4.93
C ASN A 219 15.78 -1.32 -5.02
N SER A 220 15.50 -2.54 -5.51
CA SER A 220 14.14 -3.09 -5.48
C SER A 220 13.64 -3.32 -4.06
N TYR A 221 14.55 -3.43 -3.09
CA TYR A 221 14.25 -3.76 -1.70
C TYR A 221 13.36 -2.73 -0.99
N GLN A 222 13.63 -1.42 -1.14
CA GLN A 222 12.81 -0.38 -0.53
C GLN A 222 11.39 -0.38 -1.11
N LEU A 223 11.30 -0.59 -2.44
CA LEU A 223 10.02 -0.69 -3.12
C LEU A 223 9.23 -1.93 -2.66
N GLU A 224 9.90 -3.08 -2.57
CA GLU A 224 9.32 -4.31 -2.01
C GLU A 224 8.89 -4.11 -0.56
N SER A 225 9.71 -3.45 0.27
CA SER A 225 9.41 -3.19 1.67
C SER A 225 8.15 -2.34 1.81
N MET A 226 8.00 -1.33 0.96
CA MET A 226 6.81 -0.49 0.94
C MET A 226 5.57 -1.28 0.53
N PHE A 227 5.62 -2.03 -0.56
CA PHE A 227 4.48 -2.84 -0.99
C PHE A 227 4.17 -3.99 0.00
N LYS A 228 5.16 -4.49 0.74
CA LYS A 228 4.94 -5.45 1.85
C LYS A 228 4.09 -4.83 2.97
N CYS A 229 4.19 -3.52 3.21
CA CYS A 229 3.33 -2.85 4.18
C CYS A 229 1.84 -2.97 3.83
N TRP A 230 1.49 -3.11 2.55
CA TRP A 230 0.09 -3.29 2.13
C TRP A 230 -0.48 -4.67 2.48
N LEU A 231 0.37 -5.62 2.87
CA LEU A 231 -0.06 -6.95 3.31
C LEU A 231 -0.33 -7.02 4.83
N HIS A 232 0.04 -5.96 5.55
CA HIS A 232 -0.19 -5.82 6.98
C HIS A 232 -1.52 -5.13 7.26
N ASP A 233 -2.09 -5.39 8.44
CA ASP A 233 -3.32 -4.75 8.86
C ASP A 233 -3.14 -3.24 8.98
N TYR A 234 -3.95 -2.46 8.26
CA TYR A 234 -3.91 -0.99 8.29
C TYR A 234 -4.58 -0.42 9.57
N GLY A 235 -5.32 -1.26 10.31
CA GLY A 235 -5.92 -0.86 11.58
C GLY A 235 -4.86 -0.56 12.65
N THR A 236 -5.07 0.53 13.40
CA THR A 236 -4.22 0.92 14.54
C THR A 236 -4.46 0.08 15.81
N ASP A 237 -5.57 -0.68 15.86
CA ASP A 237 -5.89 -1.59 16.96
C ASP A 237 -5.40 -3.01 16.66
N SER A 238 -4.12 -3.25 16.91
CA SER A 238 -3.49 -4.56 16.81
C SER A 238 -3.40 -5.26 18.17
N ASP A 239 -4.48 -5.22 18.97
CA ASP A 239 -4.53 -5.87 20.27
C ASP A 239 -4.54 -7.40 20.10
N HIS A 240 -3.35 -8.02 19.97
CA HIS A 240 -3.19 -9.45 19.71
C HIS A 240 -2.99 -10.24 21.00
N LEU A 241 -2.27 -9.64 21.95
CA LEU A 241 -1.91 -10.23 23.22
C LEU A 241 -2.07 -9.18 24.33
N ARG A 242 -2.77 -9.53 25.39
CA ARG A 242 -2.86 -8.74 26.62
C ARG A 242 -2.13 -9.47 27.73
N ILE A 243 -1.18 -8.80 28.38
CA ILE A 243 -0.45 -9.35 29.52
C ILE A 243 -0.88 -8.59 30.77
N ILE A 244 -1.44 -9.29 31.75
CA ILE A 244 -1.84 -8.71 33.03
C ILE A 244 -0.70 -8.91 34.03
N VAL A 245 -0.08 -7.82 34.50
CA VAL A 245 0.99 -7.83 35.51
C VAL A 245 0.54 -6.97 36.69
N ASP A 246 0.30 -7.56 37.85
CA ASP A 246 -0.08 -6.83 39.08
C ASP A 246 -1.16 -5.75 38.86
N LYS A 247 -2.21 -6.09 38.08
CA LYS A 247 -3.34 -5.24 37.66
C LYS A 247 -3.07 -4.22 36.53
N ILE A 248 -1.86 -4.17 35.99
CA ILE A 248 -1.52 -3.43 34.77
C ILE A 248 -1.81 -4.32 33.56
N VAL A 249 -2.56 -3.80 32.58
CA VAL A 249 -2.83 -4.50 31.32
C VAL A 249 -1.90 -3.94 30.25
N LEU A 250 -0.93 -4.74 29.83
CA LEU A 250 -0.06 -4.45 28.70
C LEU A 250 -0.73 -4.96 27.43
N ARG A 251 -1.02 -4.05 26.49
CA ARG A 251 -1.45 -4.42 25.15
C ARG A 251 -0.23 -4.62 24.27
N CYS A 252 -0.15 -5.78 23.64
CA CYS A 252 0.99 -6.19 22.86
C CYS A 252 0.55 -6.46 21.42
N ASP A 253 1.16 -5.71 20.52
CA ASP A 253 1.07 -5.95 19.09
C ASP A 253 2.06 -7.05 18.72
N VAL A 254 1.58 -8.13 18.11
CA VAL A 254 2.46 -9.14 17.55
C VAL A 254 2.72 -8.77 16.10
N LYS A 255 3.99 -8.53 15.74
CA LYS A 255 4.37 -8.29 14.35
C LYS A 255 3.97 -9.52 13.53
N GLU A 256 3.11 -9.30 12.57
CA GLU A 256 2.58 -10.38 11.76
C GLU A 256 3.66 -11.01 10.89
N CYS A 257 3.73 -12.35 10.89
CA CYS A 257 4.55 -13.08 9.94
C CYS A 257 3.78 -13.23 8.62
N LEU A 258 4.15 -12.42 7.61
CA LEU A 258 3.52 -12.44 6.29
C LEU A 258 3.63 -13.80 5.59
N LEU A 259 4.74 -14.51 5.82
CA LEU A 259 5.04 -15.80 5.22
C LEU A 259 4.98 -16.89 6.29
N ASN A 260 3.76 -17.35 6.58
CA ASN A 260 3.60 -18.64 7.23
C ASN A 260 3.47 -19.71 6.13
N ALA A 261 4.34 -20.73 6.16
CA ALA A 261 4.30 -21.84 5.22
C ALA A 261 2.91 -22.51 5.18
N ASP A 262 2.21 -22.57 6.32
CA ASP A 262 0.83 -23.08 6.42
C ASP A 262 -0.19 -22.26 5.62
N SER A 263 0.06 -20.96 5.52
CA SER A 263 -0.81 -19.98 4.85
C SER A 263 -0.63 -19.98 3.32
N LEU A 264 0.40 -20.64 2.80
CA LEU A 264 0.60 -20.80 1.36
C LEU A 264 -0.31 -21.90 0.79
N SER A 265 -0.75 -21.75 -0.45
CA SER A 265 -1.53 -22.78 -1.16
C SER A 265 -0.76 -24.09 -1.33
N THR A 266 0.57 -24.02 -1.37
CA THR A 266 1.51 -25.16 -1.49
C THR A 266 2.10 -25.63 -0.15
N ALA A 267 1.52 -25.25 0.99
CA ALA A 267 1.99 -25.60 2.33
C ALA A 267 2.47 -27.05 2.47
N SER A 268 1.71 -28.00 1.93
CA SER A 268 2.01 -29.44 1.98
C SER A 268 3.34 -29.85 1.33
N GLN A 269 3.91 -29.03 0.44
CA GLN A 269 5.21 -29.27 -0.18
C GLN A 269 6.39 -28.91 0.75
N PHE A 270 6.12 -28.11 1.80
CA PHE A 270 7.12 -27.69 2.77
C PHE A 270 7.13 -28.55 4.04
N PHE A 271 6.22 -29.53 4.14
CA PHE A 271 6.19 -30.52 5.21
C PHE A 271 6.81 -31.82 4.75
N LEU A 272 7.90 -32.22 5.42
CA LEU A 272 8.42 -33.58 5.30
C LEU A 272 7.48 -34.51 6.08
N PHE A 273 6.56 -35.15 5.39
CA PHE A 273 5.75 -36.22 5.98
C PHE A 273 6.64 -37.45 6.16
N PRO A 274 6.90 -37.92 7.39
CA PRO A 274 7.54 -39.21 7.59
C PRO A 274 6.61 -40.27 7.00
N ASN A 275 7.13 -41.07 6.07
CA ASN A 275 6.39 -42.09 5.32
C ASN A 275 5.33 -42.81 6.15
N THR A 276 4.06 -42.42 6.01
CA THR A 276 2.93 -43.25 6.40
C THR A 276 1.85 -43.08 5.35
N ASN A 277 1.39 -44.22 4.81
CA ASN A 277 0.28 -44.36 3.89
C ASN A 277 -1.05 -43.94 4.55
N LEU A 278 -1.19 -42.66 4.87
CA LEU A 278 -2.41 -42.05 5.38
C LEU A 278 -2.89 -41.04 4.35
N SER A 279 -4.10 -41.32 3.85
CA SER A 279 -4.87 -40.53 2.90
C SER A 279 -4.68 -39.04 3.14
N GLN A 280 -4.23 -38.34 2.10
CA GLN A 280 -4.20 -36.88 2.06
C GLN A 280 -5.55 -36.35 2.58
N PRO A 281 -5.58 -35.37 3.52
CA PRO A 281 -6.81 -34.69 3.82
C PRO A 281 -7.14 -33.80 2.62
N THR A 282 -7.93 -34.34 1.67
CA THR A 282 -8.61 -33.56 0.66
C THR A 282 -9.69 -32.73 1.35
N ALA A 283 -9.28 -31.64 2.00
CA ALA A 283 -10.19 -30.58 2.38
C ALA A 283 -10.62 -29.85 1.10
N ARG A 284 -11.61 -30.42 0.40
CA ARG A 284 -12.44 -29.69 -0.56
C ARG A 284 -13.22 -28.64 0.24
N VAL A 285 -12.64 -27.46 0.43
CA VAL A 285 -13.40 -26.28 0.82
C VAL A 285 -14.09 -25.80 -0.45
N ASN A 286 -15.39 -26.09 -0.57
CA ASN A 286 -16.25 -25.53 -1.60
C ASN A 286 -16.14 -23.99 -1.58
N PRO A 287 -15.83 -23.31 -2.69
CA PRO A 287 -15.90 -21.86 -2.77
C PRO A 287 -17.35 -21.49 -3.10
N SER A 288 -18.27 -21.72 -2.16
CA SER A 288 -19.67 -21.39 -2.33
C SER A 288 -20.24 -20.74 -1.08
N SER A 289 -19.65 -19.62 -0.68
CA SER A 289 -20.38 -18.54 -0.01
C SER A 289 -19.68 -17.22 -0.30
N LYS A 290 -20.44 -16.29 -0.91
CA LYS A 290 -20.06 -14.87 -1.05
C LYS A 290 -20.20 -14.16 0.30
N GLN A 291 -19.57 -14.69 1.34
CA GLN A 291 -19.37 -13.96 2.59
C GLN A 291 -17.89 -13.60 2.63
N LEU A 292 -17.59 -12.30 2.64
CA LEU A 292 -16.32 -11.80 3.10
C LEU A 292 -16.13 -12.37 4.52
N CYS A 293 -15.38 -13.46 4.65
CA CYS A 293 -14.90 -13.90 5.95
C CYS A 293 -13.91 -12.84 6.41
N VAL A 294 -14.42 -11.86 7.15
CA VAL A 294 -13.62 -10.99 8.01
C VAL A 294 -12.80 -11.91 8.90
N GLY A 295 -11.47 -11.82 8.77
CA GLY A 295 -10.55 -12.73 9.42
C GLY A 295 -10.54 -12.41 10.89
N LYS A 296 -11.34 -13.14 11.67
CA LYS A 296 -11.33 -12.99 13.12
C LYS A 296 -10.04 -13.59 13.65
N VAL A 297 -9.23 -12.75 14.29
CA VAL A 297 -7.99 -13.14 14.95
C VAL A 297 -8.26 -13.17 16.45
N PRO A 298 -7.89 -14.24 17.17
CA PRO A 298 -8.12 -14.31 18.60
C PRO A 298 -7.22 -13.31 19.32
N VAL A 299 -7.76 -12.68 20.37
CA VAL A 299 -7.01 -11.87 21.32
C VAL A 299 -6.75 -12.73 22.55
N TYR A 300 -5.48 -13.01 22.81
CA TYR A 300 -5.09 -13.81 23.95
C TYR A 300 -4.85 -12.93 25.17
N THR A 301 -5.38 -13.32 26.32
CA THR A 301 -5.09 -12.67 27.60
C THR A 301 -4.27 -13.64 28.44
N LEU A 302 -3.07 -13.21 28.84
CA LEU A 302 -2.18 -13.96 29.71
C LEU A 302 -2.02 -13.22 31.05
N GLU A 303 -2.11 -13.94 32.15
CA GLU A 303 -1.80 -13.41 33.48
C GLU A 303 -0.35 -13.75 33.85
N ALA A 304 0.43 -12.74 34.23
CA ALA A 304 1.77 -12.94 34.72
C ALA A 304 1.71 -13.54 36.14
N ILE A 305 2.12 -14.80 36.26
CA ILE A 305 2.13 -15.52 37.53
C ILE A 305 3.35 -15.17 38.41
N SER A 306 4.42 -14.65 37.82
CA SER A 306 5.61 -14.17 38.53
C SER A 306 6.43 -13.23 37.66
N VAL A 307 7.20 -12.35 38.29
CA VAL A 307 8.13 -11.45 37.62
C VAL A 307 9.56 -11.81 38.02
N VAL A 308 10.46 -11.88 37.05
CA VAL A 308 11.88 -12.18 37.28
C VAL A 308 12.69 -10.90 37.07
N LYS A 309 13.68 -10.69 37.94
CA LYS A 309 14.62 -9.57 37.82
C LYS A 309 15.45 -9.70 36.54
N LYS A 310 15.57 -8.60 35.78
CA LYS A 310 16.31 -8.56 34.51
C LYS A 310 17.75 -9.05 34.67
N GLU A 311 18.38 -8.76 35.80
CA GLU A 311 19.79 -9.11 36.07
C GLU A 311 20.04 -10.62 36.09
N GLY A 312 18.99 -11.44 36.25
CA GLY A 312 19.07 -12.90 36.21
C GLY A 312 18.75 -13.53 34.85
N LEU A 313 18.45 -12.72 33.82
CA LEU A 313 18.05 -13.19 32.50
C LEU A 313 19.17 -12.97 31.48
N CYS A 314 19.51 -14.03 30.75
CA CYS A 314 20.40 -13.90 29.58
C CYS A 314 19.63 -13.21 28.45
N GLU A 315 20.22 -12.21 27.82
CA GLU A 315 19.59 -11.46 26.72
C GLU A 315 19.17 -12.35 25.55
N SER A 316 19.85 -13.49 25.35
CA SER A 316 19.50 -14.49 24.34
C SER A 316 18.17 -15.21 24.59
N LEU A 317 17.58 -15.08 25.78
CA LEU A 317 16.28 -15.65 26.14
C LEU A 317 15.14 -14.62 25.99
N LEU A 318 15.48 -13.36 25.68
CA LEU A 318 14.49 -12.32 25.44
C LEU A 318 13.98 -12.43 24.00
N PHE A 319 12.68 -12.66 23.84
CA PHE A 319 12.01 -12.66 22.54
C PHE A 319 11.16 -11.40 22.39
N GLY A 320 11.25 -10.79 21.20
CA GLY A 320 10.56 -9.53 20.88
C GLY A 320 11.35 -8.30 21.32
N HIS A 321 11.05 -7.15 20.71
CA HIS A 321 11.48 -5.84 21.20
C HIS A 321 10.24 -5.14 21.74
N PRO A 322 10.20 -4.78 23.04
CA PRO A 322 9.11 -3.94 23.54
C PRO A 322 9.21 -2.58 22.83
N PHE A 323 8.24 -2.30 21.97
CA PHE A 323 8.05 -0.96 21.45
C PHE A 323 7.28 -0.20 22.53
N VAL A 324 8.00 0.59 23.31
CA VAL A 324 7.38 1.52 24.27
C VAL A 324 7.19 2.83 23.51
N ALA A 325 5.95 3.12 23.12
CA ALA A 325 5.57 4.42 22.58
C ALA A 325 5.33 5.42 23.71
#